data_AF-A0A2D6P8B7-F1
#
_entry.id   AF-A0A2D6P8B7-F1
#
_cell.length_a   1.000
_cell.length_b   1.000
_cell.length_c   1.000
_cell.angle_alpha   90.00
_cell.angle_beta   90.00
_cell.angle_gamma   90.00
#
_symmetry.space_group_name_H-M   'P 1'
#
loop_
_entity.id
_entity.type
_entity.pdbx_description
1 polymer ?
#
loop_
_entity_poly.entity_id
_entity_poly.type
_entity_poly.pdbx_seq_one_letter_code
_entity_poly.pdbx_strand_id
1 'polypeptide(L)' 'MIETVVALLMIVNNEIKEHRIQTEGMAQCLKGKREAERVYQKNVQYSCIRSEAELELNIDGSKSIKKLILK' A
#
# COMPACT_ATOMS: atom_id res chain seq x y z
N MET A 1 -14.00 8.84 -0.44
CA MET A 1 -14.94 7.68 -0.31
C MET A 1 -14.26 6.62 0.55
N ILE A 2 -14.96 5.96 1.47
CA ILE A 2 -14.37 4.90 2.32
C ILE A 2 -14.60 3.55 1.64
N GLU A 3 -13.52 2.86 1.29
CA GLU A 3 -13.56 1.52 0.69
C GLU A 3 -12.58 0.59 1.42
N THR A 4 -12.89 -0.71 1.46
CA THR A 4 -11.91 -1.71 1.88
C THR A 4 -10.94 -1.96 0.71
N VAL A 5 -9.66 -1.70 0.93
CA VAL A 5 -8.63 -1.87 -0.09
C VAL A 5 -7.51 -2.79 0.40
N VAL A 6 -6.80 -3.37 -0.56
CA VAL A 6 -5.52 -4.02 -0.30
C VAL A 6 -4.42 -3.07 -0.79
N ALA A 7 -3.45 -2.79 0.06
CA ALA A 7 -2.35 -1.89 -0.27
C ALA A 7 -0.99 -2.51 0.07
N LEU A 8 -0.01 -2.23 -0.78
CA LEU A 8 1.40 -2.46 -0.51
C LEU A 8 1.99 -1.18 0.06
N LEU A 9 2.56 -1.25 1.25
CA LEU A 9 3.21 -0.16 1.95
C LEU A 9 4.72 -0.32 1.87
N MET A 10 5.42 0.78 1.60
CA MET A 10 6.84 0.93 1.82
C MET A 10 7.05 1.74 3.10
N ILE A 11 7.70 1.12 4.06
CA ILE A 11 7.99 1.67 5.37
C ILE A 11 9.49 1.95 5.42
N VAL A 12 9.88 3.19 5.65
CA VAL A 12 11.28 3.60 5.80
C VAL A 12 11.47 4.19 7.19
N ASN A 13 12.40 3.65 7.97
CA ASN A 13 12.62 4.07 9.36
C ASN A 13 11.33 4.12 10.19
N ASN A 14 10.48 3.10 10.07
CA ASN A 14 9.17 2.98 10.74
C ASN A 14 8.11 4.01 10.31
N GLU A 15 8.35 4.81 9.27
CA GLU A 15 7.35 5.69 8.66
C GLU A 15 6.86 5.13 7.31
N ILE A 16 5.56 5.19 7.05
CA ILE A 16 5.02 4.89 5.72
C ILE A 16 5.45 6.02 4.78
N LYS A 17 6.30 5.70 3.81
CA LYS A 17 6.75 6.65 2.78
C LYS A 17 5.94 6.52 1.49
N GLU A 18 5.64 5.29 1.09
CA GLU A 18 4.86 5.03 -0.12
C GLU A 18 3.78 3.99 0.13
N HIS A 19 2.72 4.08 -0.64
CA HIS A 19 1.57 3.21 -0.59
C HIS A 19 0.98 3.04 -1.99
N ARG A 20 0.70 1.80 -2.37
CA ARG A 20 0.11 1.48 -3.65
C ARG A 20 -1.07 0.54 -3.49
N ILE A 21 -2.23 0.96 -4.00
CA ILE A 21 -3.43 0.12 -4.06
C ILE A 21 -3.17 -1.05 -5.01
N GLN A 22 -3.50 -2.26 -4.55
CA GLN A 22 -3.37 -3.50 -5.31
C GLN A 22 -4.78 -3.95 -5.72
N THR A 23 -5.15 -3.69 -6.97
CA THR A 23 -6.51 -3.92 -7.49
C THR A 23 -6.86 -5.39 -7.62
N GLU A 24 -5.86 -6.26 -7.82
CA GLU A 24 -6.04 -7.72 -7.91
C GLU A 24 -6.04 -8.38 -6.52
N GLY A 25 -5.88 -7.60 -5.46
CA GLY A 25 -5.98 -8.05 -4.07
C GLY A 25 -4.68 -8.57 -3.47
N MET A 26 -4.80 -9.48 -2.50
CA MET A 26 -3.68 -9.88 -1.63
C MET A 26 -2.59 -10.66 -2.36
N ALA A 27 -2.96 -11.48 -3.36
CA ALA A 27 -2.00 -12.26 -4.13
C ALA A 27 -1.01 -11.36 -4.88
N GLN A 28 -1.53 -10.31 -5.53
CA GLN A 28 -0.73 -9.29 -6.21
C GLN A 28 0.17 -8.54 -5.22
N CYS A 29 -0.37 -8.16 -4.05
CA CYS A 29 0.42 -7.52 -3.01
C CYS A 29 1.60 -8.39 -2.55
N LEU A 30 1.37 -9.66 -2.24
CA LEU A 30 2.41 -10.58 -1.77
C LEU A 30 3.48 -10.83 -2.83
N LYS A 31 3.09 -10.89 -4.11
CA LYS A 31 4.04 -11.00 -5.23
C LYS A 31 4.90 -9.75 -5.34
N GLY A 32 4.29 -8.57 -5.34
CA GLY A 32 5.02 -7.29 -5.39
C GLY A 32 5.94 -7.09 -4.20
N LYS A 33 5.49 -7.46 -2.99
CA LYS A 33 6.32 -7.47 -1.78
C LYS A 33 7.57 -8.32 -1.96
N ARG A 34 7.42 -9.57 -2.44
CA ARG A 34 8.56 -10.46 -2.70
C ARG A 34 9.54 -9.90 -3.70
N GLU A 35 9.05 -9.26 -4.76
CA GLU A 35 9.89 -8.62 -5.78
C GLU A 35 10.66 -7.42 -5.20
N ALA A 36 10.00 -6.60 -4.39
CA ALA A 36 10.62 -5.44 -3.73
C ALA A 36 11.67 -5.84 -2.69
N GLU A 37 11.41 -6.91 -1.92
CA GLU A 37 12.34 -7.43 -0.91
C GLU A 37 13.59 -8.11 -1.50
N ARG A 38 13.64 -8.36 -2.82
CA ARG A 38 14.87 -8.89 -3.47
C ARG A 38 16.04 -7.93 -3.35
N VAL A 39 15.77 -6.62 -3.32
CA VAL A 39 16.79 -5.60 -3.09
C VAL A 39 16.78 -5.28 -1.61
N TYR A 40 17.68 -5.93 -0.87
CA TYR A 40 17.79 -5.70 0.56
C TYR A 40 18.21 -4.27 0.87
N GLN A 41 17.41 -3.59 1.69
CA GLN A 41 17.71 -2.27 2.23
C GLN A 41 17.43 -2.29 3.74
N LYS A 42 18.45 -1.99 4.55
CA LYS A 42 18.40 -2.15 6.01
C LYS A 42 17.25 -1.39 6.69
N ASN A 43 16.88 -0.25 6.14
CA ASN A 43 15.91 0.66 6.73
C ASN A 43 14.54 0.63 6.04
N VAL A 44 14.36 -0.23 5.03
CA VAL A 44 13.14 -0.32 4.24
C VAL A 44 12.45 -1.64 4.53
N GLN A 45 11.16 -1.58 4.80
CA GLN A 45 10.30 -2.75 4.99
C GLN A 45 9.08 -2.62 4.09
N TYR A 46 8.65 -3.74 3.52
CA TYR A 46 7.45 -3.79 2.71
C TYR A 46 6.35 -4.55 3.46
N SER A 47 5.15 -4.00 3.49
CA SER A 47 4.02 -4.61 4.19
C SER A 47 2.78 -4.61 3.33
N CYS A 48 2.05 -5.73 3.35
CA CYS A 48 0.75 -5.86 2.72
C CYS A 48 -0.33 -5.71 3.76
N ILE A 49 -1.25 -4.76 3.53
CA ILE A 49 -2.35 -4.51 4.43
C ILE A 49 -3.69 -4.59 3.72
N ARG A 50 -4.67 -5.14 4.42
CA ARG A 50 -6.09 -5.02 4.07
C ARG A 50 -6.74 -4.15 5.12
N SER A 51 -7.22 -2.98 4.75
CA SER A 51 -7.89 -2.07 5.69
C SER A 51 -8.96 -1.24 4.98
N GLU A 52 -9.84 -0.65 5.78
CA GLU A 52 -10.67 0.47 5.32
C GLU A 52 -9.74 1.66 5.03
N ALA A 53 -9.94 2.31 3.90
CA ALA A 53 -9.18 3.48 3.51
C ALA A 53 -10.09 4.55 2.93
N GLU A 54 -9.80 5.80 3.28
CA GLU A 54 -10.40 6.95 2.62
C GLU A 54 -9.64 7.19 1.31
N LEU A 55 -10.34 7.01 0.19
CA LEU A 55 -9.82 7.22 -1.15
C LEU A 55 -10.24 8.58 -1.70
N GLU A 56 -9.31 9.21 -2.40
CA GLU A 56 -9.52 10.40 -3.23
C GLU A 56 -9.33 10.06 -4.70
N LEU A 57 -10.15 10.70 -5.54
CA LEU A 57 -10.03 10.64 -6.99
C LEU A 57 -9.10 11.77 -7.42
N ASN A 58 -7.99 11.41 -8.03
CA ASN A 58 -7.13 12.36 -8.70
C ASN A 58 -7.79 12.87 -9.98
N ILE A 59 -7.34 14.01 -10.48
CA ILE A 59 -7.81 14.63 -11.74
C ILE A 59 -7.64 13.65 -12.92
N ASP A 60 -6.63 12.78 -12.86
CA ASP A 60 -6.35 11.74 -13.87
C ASP A 60 -7.28 10.50 -13.79
N GLY A 61 -8.24 10.48 -12.85
CA GLY A 61 -9.14 9.35 -12.61
C GLY A 61 -8.52 8.21 -11.78
N SER A 62 -7.25 8.32 -11.37
CA SER A 62 -6.62 7.37 -10.46
C SER A 62 -7.12 7.55 -9.02
N LYS A 63 -7.28 6.44 -8.29
CA LYS A 63 -7.62 6.46 -6.87
C LYS A 63 -6.36 6.49 -6.02
N SER A 64 -6.27 7.42 -5.08
CA SER A 64 -5.19 7.51 -4.10
C SER A 64 -5.72 7.32 -2.70
N ILE A 65 -4.90 6.73 -1.82
CA ILE A 65 -5.24 6.60 -0.40
C ILE A 65 -4.90 7.91 0.29
N LYS A 66 -5.93 8.61 0.77
CA LYS A 66 -5.79 9.80 1.62
C LYS A 66 -5.48 9.42 3.06
N LYS A 67 -6.20 8.43 3.59
CA LYS A 67 -6.04 7.94 4.96
C LYS A 67 -6.27 6.45 5.04
N LEU A 68 -5.42 5.76 5.81
CA LEU A 68 -5.65 4.38 6.23
C LEU A 68 -6.37 4.39 7.58
N ILE A 69 -7.47 3.65 7.68
CA ILE A 69 -8.22 3.46 8.91
C ILE A 69 -7.81 2.09 9.45
N LEU A 70 -6.88 2.11 10.41
CA LEU A 70 -6.41 0.93 11.13
C LEU A 70 -7.27 0.77 12.38
N LYS A 71 -8.05 -0.30 12.47
CA LYS A 71 -8.79 -0.68 13.68
C LYS A 71 -7.96 -1.64 14.52
#